data_AF-A0A920TDF6-F1
#
_entry.id   AF-A0A920TDF6-F1
#
_cell.length_a   1.000
_cell.length_b   1.000
_cell.length_c   1.000
_cell.angle_alpha   90.00
_cell.angle_beta   90.00
_cell.angle_gamma   90.00
#
_symmetry.space_group_name_H-M   'P 1'
#
loop_
_entity.id
_entity.type
_entity.pdbx_description
1 polymer ?
#
loop_
_entity_poly.entity_id
_entity_poly.type
_entity_poly.pdbx_seq_one_letter_code
_entity_poly.pdbx_strand_id
1 'polypeptide(L)'
;MADLGEAALKTGFNVFHNVIENQGIVKGFAAPGCGEFTRGQIDELTNFVKERGASGLIAIGINGVEDSFESLDMDKVRSNIAGF
;
A
#
# COMPACT_ATOMS: atom_id res chain seq x y z
N MET A 1 0.83 13.13 2.06
CA MET A 1 1.60 12.05 1.42
C MET A 1 2.91 11.94 2.17
N ALA A 2 3.38 10.73 2.45
CA ALA A 2 4.61 10.44 3.18
C ALA A 2 5.60 9.72 2.27
N ASP A 3 6.89 10.02 2.46
CA ASP A 3 7.97 9.23 1.86
C ASP A 3 8.15 7.94 2.66
N LEU A 4 8.14 6.81 1.97
CA LEU A 4 8.22 5.48 2.58
C LEU A 4 9.48 4.73 2.16
N GLY A 5 10.45 5.37 1.49
CA GLY A 5 11.62 4.68 0.95
C GLY A 5 12.44 3.94 2.01
N GLU A 6 12.77 4.61 3.12
CA GLU A 6 13.50 3.98 4.23
C GLU A 6 12.72 2.83 4.90
N ALA A 7 11.41 2.99 5.06
CA ALA A 7 10.56 1.95 5.63
C ALA A 7 10.47 0.74 4.69
N ALA A 8 10.35 1.00 3.39
CA ALA A 8 10.24 0.00 2.34
C ALA A 8 11.52 -0.85 2.22
N LEU A 9 12.71 -0.24 2.37
CA LEU A 9 14.00 -0.94 2.40
C LEU A 9 14.13 -1.92 3.57
N LYS A 10 13.43 -1.68 4.69
CA LYS A 10 13.44 -2.57 5.87
C LYS A 10 12.53 -3.79 5.72
N THR A 11 11.73 -3.85 4.66
CA THR A 11 10.87 -5.00 4.36
C THR A 11 11.61 -6.04 3.52
N GLY A 12 11.16 -7.30 3.55
CA GLY A 12 11.63 -8.35 2.62
C GLY A 12 10.96 -8.30 1.25
N PHE A 13 10.23 -7.25 0.93
CA PHE A 13 9.42 -7.18 -0.28
C PHE A 13 10.24 -6.65 -1.47
N ASN A 14 10.69 -7.57 -2.32
CA ASN A 14 11.60 -7.28 -3.44
C ASN A 14 11.10 -6.19 -4.41
N VAL A 15 9.79 -5.98 -4.54
CA VAL A 15 9.24 -4.92 -5.41
C VAL A 15 9.67 -3.53 -4.94
N PHE A 16 9.70 -3.30 -3.62
CA PHE A 16 10.16 -2.04 -3.07
C PHE A 16 11.66 -1.84 -3.28
N HIS A 17 12.46 -2.88 -3.06
CA HIS A 17 13.91 -2.81 -3.28
C HIS A 17 14.20 -2.48 -4.74
N ASN A 18 13.55 -3.16 -5.68
CA ASN A 18 13.72 -2.90 -7.11
C ASN A 18 13.34 -1.46 -7.49
N VAL A 19 12.28 -0.88 -6.91
CA VAL A 19 11.93 0.53 -7.16
C VAL A 19 13.04 1.46 -6.68
N ILE A 20 13.58 1.25 -5.48
CA ILE A 20 14.63 2.10 -4.90
C ILE A 20 15.96 1.95 -5.66
N GLU A 21 16.35 0.72 -6.00
CA GLU A 21 17.59 0.42 -6.76
C GLU A 21 17.58 1.05 -8.16
N ASN A 22 16.41 1.12 -8.79
CA ASN A 22 16.23 1.80 -10.09
C ASN A 22 16.01 3.32 -9.95
N GLN A 23 16.43 3.92 -8.82
CA GLN A 23 16.32 5.36 -8.55
C GLN A 23 14.88 5.88 -8.57
N GLY A 24 13.90 4.99 -8.34
CA GLY A 24 12.49 5.33 -8.19
C GLY A 24 12.16 5.80 -6.77
N ILE A 25 10.87 6.04 -6.52
CA ILE A 25 10.36 6.54 -5.24
C ILE A 25 9.20 5.68 -4.75
N VAL A 26 9.13 5.48 -3.43
CA VAL A 26 8.00 4.83 -2.76
C VAL A 26 7.31 5.86 -1.88
N LYS A 27 6.07 6.21 -2.21
CA LYS A 27 5.26 7.18 -1.46
C LYS A 27 3.91 6.60 -1.09
N GLY A 28 3.41 6.99 0.07
CA GLY A 28 2.10 6.56 0.58
C GLY A 28 1.25 7.72 1.05
N PHE A 29 -0.06 7.51 1.13
CA PHE A 29 -1.00 8.45 1.72
C PHE A 29 -2.16 7.70 2.36
N ALA A 30 -2.78 8.31 3.36
CA ALA A 30 -4.00 7.79 3.95
C ALA A 30 -5.20 8.17 3.06
N ALA A 31 -6.09 7.21 2.83
CA ALA A 31 -7.36 7.40 2.15
C ALA A 31 -8.51 6.99 3.09
N PRO A 32 -8.97 7.90 3.97
CA PRO A 32 -10.04 7.61 4.92
C PRO A 32 -11.33 7.18 4.20
N GLY A 33 -12.03 6.19 4.74
CA GLY A 33 -13.25 5.64 4.14
C GLY A 33 -13.04 4.65 2.99
N CYS A 34 -11.79 4.41 2.56
CA CYS A 34 -11.47 3.49 1.46
C CYS A 34 -11.03 2.08 1.92
N GLY A 35 -11.14 1.77 3.21
CA GLY A 35 -10.70 0.48 3.77
C GLY A 35 -11.47 -0.73 3.23
N GLU A 36 -12.72 -0.52 2.79
CA GLU A 36 -13.62 -1.56 2.28
C GLU A 36 -13.61 -1.71 0.75
N PHE A 37 -12.63 -1.11 0.07
CA PHE A 37 -12.53 -1.23 -1.38
C PHE A 37 -12.42 -2.70 -1.80
N THR A 38 -13.25 -3.06 -2.78
CA THR A 38 -13.25 -4.39 -3.38
C THR A 38 -11.96 -4.62 -4.16
N ARG A 39 -11.60 -5.88 -4.36
CA ARG A 39 -10.41 -6.24 -5.17
C ARG A 39 -10.45 -5.62 -6.56
N GLY A 40 -11.62 -5.64 -7.22
CA GLY A 40 -11.81 -5.02 -8.53
C GLY A 40 -11.52 -3.52 -8.53
N GLN A 41 -12.00 -2.78 -7.52
CA GLN A 41 -11.69 -1.35 -7.38
C GLN A 41 -10.19 -1.10 -7.17
N ILE A 42 -9.52 -1.94 -6.38
CA ILE A 42 -8.06 -1.85 -6.21
C ILE A 42 -7.32 -2.16 -7.52
N ASP A 43 -7.77 -3.13 -8.29
CA ASP A 43 -7.19 -3.47 -9.59
C ASP A 43 -7.38 -2.32 -10.60
N GLU A 44 -8.55 -1.68 -10.64
CA GLU A 44 -8.78 -0.48 -11.45
C GLU A 44 -7.84 0.68 -11.08
N LEU A 45 -7.68 0.95 -9.78
CA LEU A 45 -6.73 1.96 -9.30
C LEU A 45 -5.28 1.59 -9.63
N THR A 46 -4.94 0.30 -9.56
CA THR A 46 -3.62 -0.21 -9.91
C THR A 46 -3.34 0.02 -11.39
N ASN A 47 -4.30 -0.24 -12.27
CA ASN A 47 -4.19 0.04 -13.69
C ASN A 47 -4.08 1.55 -13.96
N PHE A 48 -4.92 2.35 -13.30
CA PHE A 48 -4.90 3.81 -13.41
C PHE A 48 -3.53 4.43 -13.11
N VAL A 49 -2.83 3.96 -12.08
CA VAL A 49 -1.48 4.48 -11.77
C VAL A 49 -0.43 3.95 -12.72
N LYS A 50 -0.56 2.70 -13.21
CA LYS A 50 0.35 2.11 -14.20
C LYS A 50 0.30 2.84 -15.53
N GLU A 51 -0.89 3.22 -15.98
CA GLU A 51 -1.08 4.06 -17.18
C GLU A 51 -0.40 5.43 -17.05
N ARG A 52 -0.11 5.88 -15.82
CA ARG A 52 0.60 7.13 -15.51
C ARG A 52 2.08 6.93 -15.21
N GLY A 53 2.61 5.74 -15.47
CA GLY A 53 4.04 5.43 -15.34
C GLY A 53 4.47 4.93 -13.96
N ALA A 54 3.55 4.69 -13.03
CA ALA A 54 3.90 4.03 -11.77
C ALA A 54 4.13 2.53 -11.99
N SER A 55 5.04 1.92 -11.22
CA SER A 55 5.26 0.47 -11.29
C SER A 55 4.09 -0.35 -10.72
N GLY A 56 3.29 0.24 -9.82
CA GLY A 56 2.12 -0.39 -9.24
C GLY A 56 1.49 0.41 -8.11
N LEU A 57 0.44 -0.16 -7.52
CA LEU A 57 -0.26 0.36 -6.34
C LEU A 57 -0.38 -0.75 -5.30
N ILE A 58 -0.08 -0.41 -4.05
CA ILE A 58 -0.32 -1.28 -2.90
C ILE A 58 -1.41 -0.63 -2.08
N ALA A 59 -2.50 -1.36 -1.87
CA ALA A 59 -3.60 -0.93 -1.03
C ALA A 59 -3.53 -1.65 0.30
N ILE A 60 -3.64 -0.90 1.39
CA ILE A 60 -3.73 -1.43 2.75
C ILE A 60 -5.06 -0.92 3.33
N GLY A 61 -6.06 -1.78 3.28
CA GLY A 61 -7.36 -1.54 3.89
C GLY A 61 -7.28 -1.89 5.37
N ILE A 62 -7.61 -0.92 6.23
CA ILE A 62 -7.63 -1.11 7.68
C ILE A 62 -9.02 -0.75 8.17
N ASN A 63 -9.71 -1.73 8.77
CA ASN A 63 -11.06 -1.56 9.27
C ASN A 63 -11.08 -1.48 10.81
N GLY A 64 -11.89 -0.59 11.36
CA GLY A 64 -12.11 -0.47 12.81
C GLY A 64 -11.01 0.27 13.58
N VAL A 65 -10.23 1.14 12.93
CA VAL A 65 -9.32 2.08 13.60
C VAL A 65 -10.10 3.35 13.92
N GLU A 66 -10.96 3.29 14.92
CA GLU A 66 -11.81 4.43 15.27
C GLU A 66 -11.14 5.38 16.28
N ASP A 67 -10.13 4.93 17.04
CA ASP A 67 -9.59 5.72 18.15
C ASP A 67 -8.07 5.60 18.42
N SER A 68 -7.43 4.44 18.18
CA SER A 68 -5.97 4.29 18.34
C SER A 68 -5.36 3.20 17.44
N PHE A 69 -4.10 3.39 17.04
CA PHE A 69 -3.30 2.38 16.34
C PHE A 69 -2.82 1.26 17.28
N GLU A 70 -2.97 1.41 18.60
CA GLU A 70 -2.55 0.42 19.59
C GLU A 70 -3.49 -0.81 19.63
N SER A 71 -4.72 -0.67 19.15
CA SER A 71 -5.73 -1.75 19.09
C SER A 71 -5.83 -2.39 17.70
N LEU A 72 -4.82 -2.19 16.85
CA LEU A 72 -4.86 -2.60 15.46
C LEU A 72 -4.59 -4.11 15.35
N ASP A 73 -5.62 -4.84 14.99
CA ASP A 73 -5.57 -6.30 14.83
C ASP A 73 -5.22 -6.65 13.37
N MET A 74 -4.19 -7.49 13.18
CA MET A 74 -3.71 -7.84 11.84
C MET A 74 -4.74 -8.67 11.05
N ASP A 75 -5.67 -9.37 11.70
CA ASP A 75 -6.79 -10.05 11.01
C ASP A 75 -7.75 -9.06 10.34
N LYS A 76 -7.73 -7.79 10.75
CA LYS A 76 -8.55 -6.71 10.16
C LYS A 76 -7.82 -5.92 9.07
N VAL A 77 -6.58 -6.29 8.76
CA VAL A 77 -5.79 -5.67 7.69
C VAL A 77 -5.97 -6.46 6.40
N ARG A 78 -6.40 -5.78 5.33
CA ARG A 78 -6.58 -6.38 4.01
C ARG A 78 -5.63 -5.71 3.02
N SER A 79 -4.89 -6.49 2.26
CA SER A 79 -4.00 -5.95 1.23
C SER A 79 -3.98 -6.83 -0.01
N ASN A 80 -3.80 -6.20 -1.18
CA ASN A 80 -3.60 -6.90 -2.44
C ASN A 80 -2.26 -7.66 -2.50
N ILE A 81 -1.36 -7.41 -1.55
CA ILE A 81 -0.08 -8.12 -1.39
C ILE A 81 -0.03 -9.01 -0.14
N ALA A 82 -1.16 -9.23 0.55
CA ALA A 82 -1.18 -10.14 1.70
C ALA A 82 -0.91 -11.58 1.21
N GLY A 83 0.30 -12.09 1.46
CA GLY A 83 0.74 -13.42 1.02
C GLY A 83 2.04 -13.44 0.19
N PHE A 84 2.63 -12.28 -0.10
CA PHE A 84 4.00 -12.17 -0.61
C PHE A 84 5.03 -12.11 0.52
#